data_AF-A0A962FKK3-F1
#
_entry.id   AF-A0A962FKK3-F1
#
_cell.length_a   1.000
_cell.length_b   1.000
_cell.length_c   1.000
_cell.angle_alpha   90.00
_cell.angle_beta   90.00
_cell.angle_gamma   90.00
#
_symmetry.space_group_name_H-M   'P 1'
#
loop_
_entity.id
_entity.type
_entity.pdbx_description
1 polymer ?
#
loop_
_entity_poly.entity_id
_entity_poly.type
_entity_poly.pdbx_seq_one_letter_code
_entity_poly.pdbx_strand_id
1 'polypeptide(L)'
;MAADGPAVSSREGGAHSPHGASRPLAAAGGARATQAPPLDGQHAIYGALDLGTNNCRLLVARPARRGFYVVDAFSRIIRLGEGVATSGRLSDVAMERTLEALKVCADKLERQRVERSRLIATEACRVAANGGEFLDRVHGETGLRLEIISRESEARLAVSGCASLIDQSADLVLVFDIGGGSSELIWLDFGRHRNGGATRVAGWRHAERCIESWTSLPVGVVTLAERFGGCAVTPDVFESMVDAVLALLHAFEAQRPQAGRMRHRRTHMLGTSGTVTTVAGIHLGLKRYDRRRVDGCWLSAASVRRVSSHLLGLSYEERVLEPCIGKDRADLVLAGCAILEALLRKWPCDRLRVADRGLREGILATLMAEDGVLGDQDRGSSRGRWNGARGRR
;
A
#
# COMPACT_ATOMS: atom_id res chain seq x y z
N MET A 1 -8.09 7.88 84.67
CA MET A 1 -7.97 7.33 83.31
C MET A 1 -6.96 8.23 82.58
N ALA A 2 -5.67 7.92 82.72
CA ALA A 2 -4.81 7.30 81.70
C ALA A 2 -4.49 8.30 80.56
N ALA A 3 -3.35 9.01 80.63
CA ALA A 3 -1.99 8.64 80.15
C ALA A 3 -1.83 8.97 78.65
N ASP A 4 -1.05 10.01 78.31
CA ASP A 4 0.37 9.98 77.92
C ASP A 4 0.64 9.32 76.56
N GLY A 5 1.34 10.04 75.67
CA GLY A 5 1.88 9.50 74.42
C GLY A 5 2.96 8.43 74.66
N PRO A 6 3.41 7.71 73.62
CA PRO A 6 4.56 8.26 72.89
C PRO A 6 4.67 7.84 71.40
N ALA A 7 5.64 8.47 70.74
CA ALA A 7 6.24 8.01 69.49
C ALA A 7 6.84 6.59 69.64
N VAL A 8 6.82 5.81 68.55
CA VAL A 8 7.69 4.63 68.39
C VAL A 8 8.36 4.67 67.02
N SER A 9 9.67 4.49 67.08
CA SER A 9 10.66 4.44 66.02
C SER A 9 10.84 3.05 65.41
N SER A 10 11.27 3.04 64.14
CA SER A 10 12.37 2.25 63.54
C SER A 10 12.39 0.71 63.59
N ARG A 11 12.51 0.09 62.38
CA ARG A 11 13.71 -0.63 61.85
C ARG A 11 13.33 -1.46 60.61
N GLU A 12 13.95 -1.15 59.47
CA GLU A 12 14.97 -1.95 58.76
C GLU A 12 14.41 -3.06 57.87
N GLY A 13 14.78 -3.02 56.58
CA GLY A 13 14.70 -4.20 55.72
C GLY A 13 14.59 -3.88 54.22
N GLY A 14 15.71 -4.00 53.52
CA GLY A 14 15.69 -4.47 52.13
C GLY A 14 15.73 -3.40 51.04
N ALA A 15 16.96 -3.02 50.66
CA ALA A 15 17.24 -2.57 49.32
C ALA A 15 16.83 -3.65 48.31
N HIS A 16 15.87 -3.35 47.42
CA HIS A 16 15.72 -4.06 46.15
C HIS A 16 15.20 -3.11 45.07
N SER A 17 16.14 -2.66 44.23
CA SER A 17 15.85 -2.22 42.87
C SER A 17 15.12 -3.33 42.10
N PRO A 18 14.18 -2.98 41.21
CA PRO A 18 13.97 -3.78 40.01
C PRO A 18 14.39 -2.95 38.81
N HIS A 19 15.62 -3.19 38.37
CA HIS A 19 15.95 -3.09 36.95
C HIS A 19 15.05 -4.08 36.20
N GLY A 20 13.98 -3.57 35.61
CA GLY A 20 13.11 -4.30 34.70
C GLY A 20 13.22 -3.72 33.29
N ALA A 21 14.43 -3.77 32.71
CA ALA A 21 14.60 -3.50 31.28
C ALA A 21 13.83 -4.56 30.49
N SER A 22 12.65 -4.20 30.00
CA SER A 22 11.85 -5.03 29.09
C SER A 22 12.60 -5.18 27.76
N ARG A 23 13.35 -6.30 27.65
CA ARG A 23 13.93 -6.80 26.40
C ARG A 23 12.81 -6.97 25.36
N PRO A 24 12.99 -6.54 24.10
CA PRO A 24 12.06 -6.91 23.05
C PRO A 24 12.07 -8.43 22.86
N LEU A 25 10.88 -9.05 22.91
CA LEU A 25 10.70 -10.47 22.65
C LEU A 25 11.16 -10.79 21.22
N ALA A 26 12.20 -11.61 21.13
CA ALA A 26 12.57 -12.30 19.92
C ALA A 26 11.40 -13.20 19.50
N ALA A 27 10.85 -12.95 18.31
CA ALA A 27 9.88 -13.85 17.68
C ALA A 27 10.61 -15.14 17.27
N ALA A 28 10.55 -16.15 18.12
CA ALA A 28 10.90 -17.52 17.78
C ALA A 28 9.75 -18.14 16.97
N GLY A 29 9.97 -18.30 15.67
CA GLY A 29 9.07 -18.96 14.74
C GLY A 29 9.83 -19.35 13.48
N GLY A 30 10.54 -20.48 13.54
CA GLY A 30 11.35 -21.00 12.46
C GLY A 30 10.53 -21.33 11.22
N ALA A 31 10.39 -20.36 10.32
CA ALA A 31 10.16 -20.63 8.91
C ALA A 31 11.53 -20.96 8.31
N ARG A 32 11.75 -22.20 7.89
CA ARG A 32 12.89 -22.53 7.01
C ARG A 32 12.83 -21.60 5.82
N ALA A 33 13.78 -20.67 5.76
CA ALA A 33 14.10 -19.94 4.55
C ALA A 33 14.37 -20.99 3.47
N THR A 34 13.50 -21.06 2.47
CA THR A 34 13.83 -21.77 1.23
C THR A 34 15.04 -21.06 0.66
N GLN A 35 16.21 -21.68 0.83
CA GLN A 35 17.47 -21.16 0.30
C GLN A 35 17.28 -20.93 -1.20
N ALA A 36 17.47 -19.68 -1.62
CA ALA A 36 17.51 -19.35 -3.03
C ALA A 36 18.68 -20.11 -3.67
N PRO A 37 18.54 -20.60 -4.92
CA PRO A 37 19.66 -21.23 -5.60
C PRO A 37 20.84 -20.24 -5.70
N PRO A 38 22.09 -20.70 -5.52
CA PRO A 38 23.25 -19.86 -5.76
C PRO A 38 23.27 -19.56 -7.26
N LEU A 39 23.15 -18.29 -7.60
CA LEU A 39 23.31 -17.80 -8.96
C LEU A 39 24.55 -16.92 -8.95
N ASP A 40 25.55 -17.34 -9.72
CA ASP A 40 26.78 -16.59 -9.98
C ASP A 40 26.46 -15.17 -10.47
N GLY A 41 27.07 -14.18 -9.82
CA GLY A 41 26.94 -12.75 -10.13
C GLY A 41 26.32 -11.95 -8.97
N GLN A 42 27.05 -10.96 -8.45
CA GLN A 42 26.47 -9.96 -7.54
C GLN A 42 25.45 -9.13 -8.33
N HIS A 43 24.18 -9.54 -8.30
CA HIS A 43 23.11 -8.74 -8.87
C HIS A 43 22.88 -7.52 -7.98
N ALA A 44 22.83 -6.34 -8.60
CA ALA A 44 22.56 -5.08 -7.93
C ALA A 44 21.32 -5.15 -7.03
N ILE A 45 21.41 -4.55 -5.86
CA ILE A 45 20.31 -4.49 -4.88
C ILE A 45 19.64 -3.13 -4.97
N TYR A 46 18.31 -3.15 -5.04
CA TYR A 46 17.46 -2.00 -5.24
C TYR A 46 16.59 -1.71 -4.01
N GLY A 47 16.36 -0.44 -3.72
CA GLY A 47 15.49 0.02 -2.64
C GLY A 47 14.33 0.87 -3.14
N ALA A 48 13.13 0.65 -2.59
CA ALA A 48 11.97 1.48 -2.83
C ALA A 48 11.30 1.82 -1.49
N LEU A 49 11.31 3.12 -1.14
CA LEU A 49 10.66 3.63 0.05
C LEU A 49 9.46 4.48 -0.34
N ASP A 50 8.34 4.23 0.34
CA ASP A 50 7.08 4.94 0.20
C ASP A 50 6.68 5.50 1.56
N LEU A 51 6.74 6.82 1.69
CA LEU A 51 6.29 7.57 2.85
C LEU A 51 4.89 8.12 2.58
N GLY A 52 3.89 7.37 3.03
CA GLY A 52 2.48 7.73 2.91
C GLY A 52 1.92 8.51 4.10
N THR A 53 0.66 8.92 3.99
CA THR A 53 -0.10 9.56 5.08
C THR A 53 -0.20 8.69 6.33
N ASN A 54 -0.46 7.39 6.17
CA ASN A 54 -0.67 6.49 7.31
C ASN A 54 0.53 5.61 7.62
N ASN A 55 1.30 5.21 6.60
CA ASN A 55 2.28 4.13 6.72
C ASN A 55 3.58 4.50 6.00
N CYS A 56 4.72 4.18 6.62
CA CYS A 56 6.04 4.22 5.98
C CYS A 56 6.44 2.80 5.62
N ARG A 57 6.84 2.57 4.37
CA ARG A 57 7.16 1.24 3.84
C ARG A 57 8.45 1.26 3.04
N LEU A 58 9.25 0.22 3.20
CA LEU A 58 10.46 -0.02 2.41
C LEU A 58 10.39 -1.44 1.83
N LEU A 59 10.78 -1.58 0.57
CA LEU A 59 11.18 -2.86 -0.04
C LEU A 59 12.62 -2.76 -0.50
N VAL A 60 13.39 -3.80 -0.20
CA VAL A 60 14.71 -4.05 -0.76
C VAL A 60 14.65 -5.32 -1.57
N ALA A 61 15.06 -5.27 -2.83
CA ALA A 61 14.91 -6.38 -3.75
C ALA A 61 16.09 -6.51 -4.70
N ARG A 62 16.29 -7.72 -5.22
CA ARG A 62 17.24 -8.01 -6.29
C ARG A 62 16.52 -8.55 -7.53
N PRO A 63 17.01 -8.27 -8.74
CA PRO A 63 16.43 -8.79 -9.98
C PRO A 63 16.33 -10.32 -9.99
N ALA A 64 15.34 -10.83 -10.70
CA ALA A 64 15.13 -12.26 -10.92
C ALA A 64 14.72 -12.50 -12.37
N ARG A 65 14.80 -13.76 -12.83
CA ARG A 65 14.38 -14.14 -14.20
C ARG A 65 12.93 -13.73 -14.52
N ARG A 66 12.08 -13.65 -13.49
CA ARG A 66 10.67 -13.23 -13.60
C ARG A 66 10.36 -12.24 -12.48
N GLY A 67 10.66 -10.96 -12.69
CA GLY A 67 10.45 -9.90 -11.70
C GLY A 67 11.65 -9.75 -10.77
N PHE A 68 11.42 -9.77 -9.47
CA PHE A 68 12.46 -9.61 -8.45
C PHE A 68 12.17 -10.45 -7.21
N TYR A 69 13.21 -10.71 -6.42
CA TYR A 69 13.10 -11.31 -5.09
C TYR A 69 13.26 -10.23 -4.02
N VAL A 70 12.31 -10.17 -3.10
CA VAL A 70 12.41 -9.30 -1.92
C VAL A 70 13.46 -9.89 -0.97
N VAL A 71 14.44 -9.08 -0.62
CA VAL A 71 15.57 -9.40 0.27
C VAL A 71 15.31 -8.88 1.68
N ASP A 72 14.73 -7.68 1.79
CA ASP A 72 14.33 -7.10 3.05
C ASP A 72 13.05 -6.26 2.84
N ALA A 73 12.26 -6.10 3.89
CA ALA A 73 11.07 -5.27 3.89
C ALA A 73 10.89 -4.61 5.26
N PHE A 74 10.26 -3.44 5.24
CA PHE A 74 9.82 -2.75 6.45
C PHE A 74 8.46 -2.11 6.20
N SER A 75 7.63 -2.11 7.22
CA SER A 75 6.34 -1.43 7.23
C SER A 75 6.02 -1.01 8.65
N ARG A 76 5.70 0.27 8.84
CA ARG A 76 5.26 0.81 10.12
C ARG A 76 4.14 1.81 9.93
N ILE A 77 3.13 1.71 10.79
CA ILE A 77 2.06 2.70 10.87
C ILE A 77 2.63 3.90 11.63
N ILE A 78 2.62 5.05 10.94
CA ILE A 78 3.27 6.29 11.38
C ILE A 78 2.29 7.46 11.42
N ARG A 79 1.09 7.34 10.82
CA ARG A 79 0.02 8.35 10.87
C ARG A 79 0.53 9.79 10.68
N LEU A 80 1.39 10.00 9.69
CA LEU A 80 2.04 11.29 9.41
C LEU A 80 1.02 12.38 9.07
N GLY A 81 -0.05 12.00 8.37
CA GLY A 81 -1.09 12.93 7.97
C GLY A 81 -2.19 13.16 9.01
N GLU A 82 -2.04 12.66 10.24
CA GLU A 82 -3.05 12.87 11.28
C GLU A 82 -3.18 14.37 11.62
N GLY A 83 -4.40 14.88 11.60
CA GLY A 83 -4.73 16.28 11.88
C GLY A 83 -4.40 17.27 10.77
N VAL A 84 -3.73 16.85 9.68
CA VAL A 84 -3.28 17.74 8.60
C VAL A 84 -4.46 18.41 7.88
N ALA A 85 -5.57 17.70 7.71
CA ALA A 85 -6.77 18.25 7.06
C ALA A 85 -7.33 19.49 7.80
N THR A 86 -7.12 19.56 9.12
CA THR A 86 -7.60 20.65 9.97
C THR A 86 -6.52 21.70 10.23
N SER A 87 -5.28 21.29 10.49
CA SER A 87 -4.18 22.18 10.87
C SER A 87 -3.43 22.77 9.68
N GLY A 88 -3.49 22.12 8.51
CA GLY A 88 -2.64 22.40 7.36
C GLY A 88 -1.16 22.06 7.57
N ARG A 89 -0.78 21.39 8.67
CA ARG A 89 0.61 21.12 9.07
C ARG A 89 0.79 19.72 9.66
N LEU A 90 1.96 19.12 9.41
CA LEU A 90 2.41 17.92 10.10
C LEU A 90 2.65 18.24 11.58
N SER A 91 2.16 17.39 12.49
CA SER A 91 2.39 17.54 13.93
C SER A 91 3.78 17.05 14.33
N ASP A 92 4.37 17.66 15.36
CA ASP A 92 5.70 17.27 15.86
C ASP A 92 5.73 15.79 16.27
N VAL A 93 4.69 15.33 16.97
CA VAL A 93 4.56 13.93 17.42
C VAL A 93 4.56 12.96 16.22
N ALA A 94 3.85 13.29 15.14
CA ALA A 94 3.81 12.46 13.95
C ALA A 94 5.15 12.50 13.18
N MET A 95 5.80 13.66 13.13
CA MET A 95 7.13 13.82 12.54
C MET A 95 8.18 12.99 13.29
N GLU A 96 8.24 13.05 14.63
CA GLU A 96 9.18 12.25 15.43
C GLU A 96 8.98 10.75 15.22
N ARG A 97 7.73 10.26 15.31
CA ARG A 97 7.41 8.85 15.09
C ARG A 97 7.81 8.38 13.68
N THR A 98 7.64 9.25 12.68
CA THR A 98 8.01 8.97 11.30
C THR A 98 9.52 8.95 11.12
N LEU A 99 10.23 9.89 11.73
CA LEU A 99 11.68 9.98 11.70
C LEU A 99 12.34 8.72 12.28
N GLU A 100 11.83 8.21 13.40
CA GLU A 100 12.28 6.94 13.98
C GLU A 100 12.05 5.74 13.06
N ALA A 101 10.95 5.74 12.29
CA ALA A 101 10.70 4.72 11.27
C ALA A 101 11.69 4.82 10.10
N LEU A 102 12.04 6.05 9.70
CA LEU A 102 12.97 6.34 8.61
C LEU A 102 14.43 6.01 8.97
N LYS A 103 14.85 6.22 10.23
CA LYS A 103 16.15 5.75 10.73
C LYS A 103 16.31 4.23 10.54
N VAL A 104 15.29 3.45 10.88
CA VAL A 104 15.29 1.99 10.62
C VAL A 104 15.38 1.67 9.13
N CYS A 105 14.72 2.47 8.27
CA CYS A 105 14.83 2.30 6.82
C CYS A 105 16.23 2.61 6.30
N ALA A 106 16.87 3.68 6.79
CA ALA A 106 18.25 4.03 6.44
C ALA A 106 19.21 2.90 6.78
N ASP A 107 19.16 2.38 8.00
CA ASP A 107 19.99 1.25 8.41
C ASP A 107 19.77 0.01 7.54
N LYS A 108 18.54 -0.25 7.09
CA LYS A 108 18.23 -1.38 6.20
C LYS A 108 18.84 -1.19 4.81
N LEU A 109 18.72 0.01 4.24
CA LEU A 109 19.32 0.33 2.95
C LEU A 109 20.85 0.18 3.00
N GLU A 110 21.48 0.66 4.08
CA GLU A 110 22.93 0.54 4.29
C GLU A 110 23.36 -0.92 4.49
N ARG A 111 22.72 -1.66 5.42
CA ARG A 111 23.07 -3.07 5.70
C ARG A 111 22.96 -3.96 4.46
N GLN A 112 21.96 -3.72 3.62
CA GLN A 112 21.75 -4.46 2.38
C GLN A 112 22.60 -3.95 1.23
N ARG A 113 23.43 -2.91 1.43
CA ARG A 113 24.29 -2.29 0.40
C ARG A 113 23.50 -1.96 -0.86
N VAL A 114 22.35 -1.31 -0.69
CA VAL A 114 21.50 -0.92 -1.82
C VAL A 114 22.27 0.02 -2.73
N GLU A 115 22.43 -0.38 -3.99
CA GLU A 115 23.18 0.38 -5.00
C GLU A 115 22.35 1.51 -5.60
N ARG A 116 21.05 1.24 -5.79
CA ARG A 116 20.12 2.20 -6.36
C ARG A 116 18.81 2.19 -5.59
N SER A 117 18.35 3.36 -5.19
CA SER A 117 17.06 3.48 -4.53
C SER A 117 16.29 4.69 -5.00
N ARG A 118 14.98 4.64 -4.80
CA ARG A 118 14.09 5.78 -4.96
C ARG A 118 13.17 5.84 -3.76
N LEU A 119 13.16 6.99 -3.10
CA LEU A 119 12.47 7.23 -1.85
C LEU A 119 11.46 8.35 -2.09
N ILE A 120 10.18 8.06 -1.93
CA ILE A 120 9.11 9.00 -2.26
C ILE A 120 8.30 9.36 -1.01
N ALA A 121 7.72 10.56 -1.03
CA ALA A 121 6.69 11.01 -0.10
C ALA A 121 5.43 11.40 -0.89
N THR A 122 4.25 11.13 -0.34
CA THR A 122 2.96 11.33 -1.03
C THR A 122 2.11 12.41 -0.35
N GLU A 123 0.79 12.20 -0.27
CA GLU A 123 -0.21 13.23 0.02
C GLU A 123 0.08 14.04 1.29
N ALA A 124 0.46 13.42 2.41
CA ALA A 124 0.67 14.14 3.67
C ALA A 124 1.77 15.22 3.58
N CYS A 125 2.95 14.87 3.04
CA CYS A 125 4.02 15.85 2.83
C CYS A 125 3.67 16.86 1.74
N ARG A 126 2.90 16.45 0.73
CA ARG A 126 2.49 17.31 -0.39
C ARG A 126 1.55 18.43 0.02
N VAL A 127 0.61 18.17 0.93
CA VAL A 127 -0.42 19.15 1.34
C VAL A 127 -0.06 19.95 2.58
N ALA A 128 0.84 19.44 3.43
CA ALA A 128 1.23 20.13 4.65
C ALA A 128 2.19 21.30 4.36
N ALA A 129 1.95 22.45 4.98
CA ALA A 129 2.77 23.65 4.79
C ALA A 129 4.23 23.48 5.25
N ASN A 130 4.50 22.57 6.20
CA ASN A 130 5.84 22.20 6.67
C ASN A 130 6.33 20.86 6.10
N GLY A 131 5.73 20.35 5.02
CA GLY A 131 6.14 19.10 4.40
C GLY A 131 7.59 19.13 3.89
N GLY A 132 8.00 20.21 3.24
CA GLY A 132 9.39 20.39 2.76
C GLY A 132 10.41 20.46 3.89
N GLU A 133 10.14 21.28 4.92
CA GLU A 133 10.97 21.39 6.12
C GLU A 133 11.17 20.04 6.81
N PHE A 134 10.10 19.24 6.93
CA PHE A 134 10.19 17.91 7.49
C PHE A 134 11.12 16.99 6.65
N LEU A 135 11.05 17.06 5.32
CA LEU A 135 11.93 16.26 4.47
C LEU A 135 13.40 16.71 4.54
N ASP A 136 13.66 18.01 4.68
CA ASP A 136 15.01 18.53 4.92
C ASP A 136 15.58 18.00 6.24
N ARG A 137 14.76 17.98 7.29
CA ARG A 137 15.12 17.37 8.59
C ARG A 137 15.40 15.88 8.45
N VAL A 138 14.55 15.13 7.74
CA VAL A 138 14.78 13.70 7.45
C VAL A 138 16.13 13.51 6.76
N HIS A 139 16.46 14.34 5.77
CA HIS A 139 17.76 14.25 5.10
C HIS A 139 18.92 14.51 6.06
N GLY A 140 18.84 15.54 6.89
CA GLY A 140 19.88 15.88 7.87
C GLY A 140 20.14 14.80 8.91
N GLU A 141 19.09 14.12 9.38
CA GLU A 141 19.21 13.13 10.46
C GLU A 141 19.40 11.69 10.00
N THR A 142 18.99 11.34 8.77
CA THR A 142 19.01 9.95 8.28
C THR A 142 19.84 9.77 7.00
N GLY A 143 20.24 10.86 6.35
CA GLY A 143 20.85 10.85 5.02
C GLY A 143 19.87 10.55 3.89
N LEU A 144 18.63 10.13 4.16
CA LEU A 144 17.64 9.78 3.15
C LEU A 144 17.12 11.02 2.43
N ARG A 145 17.23 11.03 1.10
CA ARG A 145 16.65 12.08 0.24
C ARG A 145 15.33 11.60 -0.33
N LEU A 146 14.23 12.08 0.24
CA LEU A 146 12.89 11.77 -0.24
C LEU A 146 12.41 12.85 -1.20
N GLU A 147 11.74 12.47 -2.27
CA GLU A 147 11.07 13.40 -3.18
C GLU A 147 9.54 13.36 -2.98
N ILE A 148 8.90 14.53 -2.96
CA ILE A 148 7.44 14.60 -3.01
C ILE A 148 7.01 14.35 -4.46
N ILE A 149 6.31 13.25 -4.70
CA ILE A 149 5.85 12.93 -6.05
C ILE A 149 4.50 13.59 -6.35
N SER A 150 4.25 13.84 -7.64
CA SER A 150 2.94 14.27 -8.10
C SER A 150 1.91 13.14 -8.03
N ARG A 151 0.63 13.49 -7.96
CA ARG A 151 -0.49 12.55 -8.04
C ARG A 151 -0.48 11.73 -9.34
N GLU A 152 0.01 12.32 -10.44
CA GLU A 152 0.19 11.59 -11.70
C GLU A 152 1.25 10.49 -11.57
N SER A 153 2.41 10.83 -11.02
CA SER A 153 3.50 9.86 -10.80
C SER A 153 3.06 8.74 -9.87
N GLU A 154 2.28 9.06 -8.84
CA GLU A 154 1.66 8.11 -7.90
C GLU A 154 0.74 7.12 -8.64
N ALA A 155 -0.18 7.65 -9.46
CA ALA A 155 -1.08 6.86 -10.29
C ALA A 155 -0.34 5.93 -11.28
N ARG A 156 0.71 6.43 -11.94
CA ARG A 156 1.54 5.63 -12.87
C ARG A 156 2.28 4.51 -12.13
N LEU A 157 2.89 4.80 -10.98
CA LEU A 157 3.57 3.80 -10.16
C LEU A 157 2.62 2.73 -9.63
N ALA A 158 1.39 3.10 -9.24
CA ALA A 158 0.35 2.15 -8.84
C ALA A 158 0.02 1.16 -9.96
N VAL A 159 -0.17 1.65 -11.20
CA VAL A 159 -0.37 0.80 -12.39
C VAL A 159 0.83 -0.13 -12.60
N SER A 160 2.04 0.42 -12.56
CA SER A 160 3.26 -0.34 -12.81
C SER A 160 3.50 -1.45 -11.78
N GLY A 161 3.21 -1.19 -10.50
CA GLY A 161 3.31 -2.21 -9.45
C GLY A 161 2.28 -3.33 -9.56
N CYS A 162 1.10 -3.02 -10.09
CA CYS A 162 -0.01 -3.96 -10.18
C CYS A 162 -0.15 -4.63 -11.55
N ALA A 163 0.61 -4.22 -12.57
CA ALA A 163 0.42 -4.63 -13.96
C ALA A 163 0.36 -6.16 -14.17
N SER A 164 1.16 -6.92 -13.41
CA SER A 164 1.18 -8.39 -13.47
C SER A 164 -0.12 -9.08 -13.01
N LEU A 165 -1.00 -8.35 -12.32
CA LEU A 165 -2.30 -8.81 -11.84
C LEU A 165 -3.45 -8.39 -12.76
N ILE A 166 -3.18 -7.65 -13.83
CA ILE A 166 -4.21 -7.31 -14.80
C ILE A 166 -4.69 -8.58 -15.51
N ASP A 167 -5.99 -8.72 -15.70
CA ASP A 167 -6.61 -9.84 -16.40
C ASP A 167 -6.42 -9.60 -17.89
N GLN A 168 -5.73 -10.53 -18.55
CA GLN A 168 -5.42 -10.45 -19.97
C GLN A 168 -6.66 -10.48 -20.87
N SER A 169 -7.81 -10.88 -20.31
CA SER A 169 -9.09 -10.86 -21.01
C SER A 169 -9.88 -9.57 -20.79
N ALA A 170 -9.47 -8.69 -19.87
CA ALA A 170 -10.19 -7.44 -19.62
C ALA A 170 -9.96 -6.45 -20.77
N ASP A 171 -11.04 -5.83 -21.23
CA ASP A 171 -10.97 -4.76 -22.22
C ASP A 171 -10.78 -3.40 -21.53
N LEU A 172 -11.29 -3.23 -20.32
CA LEU A 172 -11.22 -2.02 -19.52
C LEU A 172 -10.96 -2.38 -18.06
N VAL A 173 -10.01 -1.68 -17.43
CA VAL A 173 -9.62 -1.95 -16.04
C VAL A 173 -9.65 -0.65 -15.26
N LEU A 174 -10.30 -0.67 -14.09
CA LEU A 174 -10.16 0.39 -13.08
C LEU A 174 -9.15 -0.08 -12.04
N VAL A 175 -7.96 0.50 -12.06
CA VAL A 175 -7.01 0.39 -10.96
C VAL A 175 -7.34 1.46 -9.94
N PHE A 176 -7.39 1.10 -8.67
CA PHE A 176 -7.53 2.09 -7.61
C PHE A 176 -6.60 1.81 -6.43
N ASP A 177 -6.07 2.87 -5.84
CA ASP A 177 -5.28 2.85 -4.61
C ASP A 177 -6.03 3.63 -3.54
N ILE A 178 -6.39 2.98 -2.43
CA ILE A 178 -7.02 3.66 -1.29
C ILE A 178 -5.92 3.97 -0.27
N GLY A 179 -5.42 5.19 -0.35
CA GLY A 179 -4.39 5.73 0.54
C GLY A 179 -4.95 6.25 1.86
N GLY A 180 -4.06 6.86 2.65
CA GLY A 180 -4.44 7.51 3.91
C GLY A 180 -5.07 8.88 3.69
N GLY A 181 -4.47 9.71 2.83
CA GLY A 181 -4.94 11.07 2.54
C GLY A 181 -5.64 11.24 1.18
N SER A 182 -5.32 10.39 0.21
CA SER A 182 -5.89 10.41 -1.13
C SER A 182 -6.31 9.02 -1.58
N SER A 183 -7.09 8.96 -2.66
CA SER A 183 -7.38 7.73 -3.38
C SER A 183 -7.22 7.93 -4.88
N GLU A 184 -6.31 7.20 -5.51
CA GLU A 184 -6.04 7.27 -6.93
C GLU A 184 -6.97 6.34 -7.69
N LEU A 185 -7.52 6.81 -8.81
CA LEU A 185 -8.37 6.06 -9.72
C LEU A 185 -7.79 6.15 -11.14
N ILE A 186 -7.50 5.01 -11.75
CA ILE A 186 -6.84 4.93 -13.05
C ILE A 186 -7.61 3.99 -13.98
N TRP A 187 -8.07 4.53 -15.11
CA TRP A 187 -8.71 3.77 -16.17
C TRP A 187 -7.69 3.35 -17.22
N LEU A 188 -7.58 2.03 -17.42
CA LEU A 188 -6.78 1.42 -18.47
C LEU A 188 -7.67 0.87 -19.58
N ASP A 189 -7.45 1.28 -20.81
CA ASP A 189 -8.21 0.83 -21.98
C ASP A 189 -7.34 -0.06 -22.87
N PHE A 190 -7.44 -1.38 -22.69
CA PHE A 190 -6.75 -2.36 -23.53
C PHE A 190 -7.46 -2.59 -24.87
N GLY A 191 -8.76 -2.28 -24.94
CA GLY A 191 -9.58 -2.46 -26.15
C GLY A 191 -9.09 -1.61 -27.32
N ARG A 192 -8.65 -0.38 -27.07
CA ARG A 192 -8.08 0.52 -28.10
C ARG A 192 -6.76 0.03 -28.70
N HIS A 193 -6.05 -0.85 -27.99
CA HIS A 193 -4.77 -1.41 -28.44
C HIS A 193 -4.92 -2.83 -29.02
N ARG A 194 -6.15 -3.32 -29.26
CA ARG A 194 -6.40 -4.61 -29.92
C ARG A 194 -6.43 -4.45 -31.44
N ASN A 195 -5.26 -4.47 -32.08
CA ASN A 195 -5.17 -4.68 -33.53
C ASN A 195 -5.39 -6.17 -33.85
N GLY A 196 -6.66 -6.61 -33.94
CA GLY A 196 -7.03 -7.88 -34.57
C GLY A 196 -6.75 -9.17 -33.77
N GLY A 197 -6.44 -9.09 -32.47
CA GLY A 197 -6.15 -10.28 -31.64
C GLY A 197 -6.29 -10.03 -30.13
N ALA A 198 -6.01 -11.07 -29.33
CA ALA A 198 -5.93 -10.96 -27.87
C ALA A 198 -4.61 -10.29 -27.47
N THR A 199 -4.66 -9.01 -27.07
CA THR A 199 -3.49 -8.31 -26.54
C THR A 199 -3.15 -8.89 -25.17
N ARG A 200 -2.04 -9.62 -25.06
CA ARG A 200 -1.47 -9.93 -23.74
C ARG A 200 -0.93 -8.65 -23.15
N VAL A 201 -1.22 -8.40 -21.87
CA VAL A 201 -0.56 -7.30 -21.14
C VAL A 201 0.94 -7.59 -21.11
N ALA A 202 1.70 -6.90 -21.96
CA ALA A 202 3.13 -7.10 -22.14
C ALA A 202 3.95 -6.37 -21.07
N GLY A 203 3.67 -6.69 -19.80
CA GLY A 203 4.30 -6.06 -18.65
C GLY A 203 3.82 -4.64 -18.35
N TRP A 204 4.53 -3.98 -17.44
CA TRP A 204 4.13 -2.71 -16.84
C TRP A 204 4.17 -1.52 -17.81
N ARG A 205 5.17 -1.47 -18.72
CA ARG A 205 5.27 -0.40 -19.75
C ARG A 205 4.06 -0.39 -20.69
N HIS A 206 3.56 -1.58 -21.04
CA HIS A 206 2.35 -1.67 -21.83
C HIS A 206 1.13 -1.20 -21.03
N ALA A 207 1.00 -1.60 -19.77
CA ALA A 207 -0.08 -1.13 -18.91
C ALA A 207 -0.09 0.40 -18.75
N GLU A 208 1.07 1.05 -18.59
CA GLU A 208 1.16 2.52 -18.54
C GLU A 208 0.72 3.19 -19.85
N ARG A 209 1.08 2.62 -21.01
CA ARG A 209 0.62 3.14 -22.31
C ARG A 209 -0.90 3.02 -22.50
N CYS A 210 -1.53 2.08 -21.81
CA CYS A 210 -2.98 1.92 -21.81
C CYS A 210 -3.70 2.84 -20.81
N ILE A 211 -2.99 3.65 -20.01
CA ILE A 211 -3.61 4.67 -19.16
C ILE A 211 -4.33 5.68 -20.06
N GLU A 212 -5.65 5.69 -19.97
CA GLU A 212 -6.47 6.63 -20.71
C GLU A 212 -6.82 7.86 -19.87
N SER A 213 -7.14 7.63 -18.61
CA SER A 213 -7.45 8.71 -17.68
C SER A 213 -7.16 8.29 -16.26
N TRP A 214 -6.85 9.28 -15.43
CA TRP A 214 -6.65 9.09 -14.01
C TRP A 214 -7.19 10.30 -13.26
N THR A 215 -7.46 10.10 -11.97
CA THR A 215 -7.72 11.16 -11.01
C THR A 215 -7.20 10.74 -9.64
N SER A 216 -6.96 11.70 -8.76
CA SER A 216 -6.65 11.47 -7.35
C SER A 216 -7.68 12.24 -6.54
N LEU A 217 -8.54 11.48 -5.86
CA LEU A 217 -9.57 12.05 -5.00
C LEU A 217 -8.90 12.51 -3.70
N PRO A 218 -9.24 13.70 -3.19
CA PRO A 218 -8.72 14.21 -1.92
C PRO A 218 -9.46 13.55 -0.74
N VAL A 219 -9.52 12.22 -0.75
CA VAL A 219 -10.11 11.39 0.30
C VAL A 219 -9.32 10.09 0.41
N GLY A 220 -8.80 9.81 1.59
CA GLY A 220 -8.28 8.50 1.99
C GLY A 220 -8.88 8.07 3.32
N VAL A 221 -8.41 6.94 3.84
CA VAL A 221 -8.99 6.36 5.07
C VAL A 221 -8.78 7.24 6.30
N VAL A 222 -7.67 7.99 6.39
CA VAL A 222 -7.38 8.88 7.52
C VAL A 222 -8.27 10.10 7.45
N THR A 223 -8.29 10.80 6.32
CA THR A 223 -9.10 12.03 6.17
C THR A 223 -10.59 11.76 6.34
N LEU A 224 -11.07 10.61 5.87
CA LEU A 224 -12.48 10.25 5.99
C LEU A 224 -12.82 9.81 7.44
N ALA A 225 -11.94 9.04 8.09
CA ALA A 225 -12.13 8.67 9.49
C ALA A 225 -12.11 9.91 10.42
N GLU A 226 -11.19 10.85 10.21
CA GLU A 226 -11.12 12.10 11.00
C GLU A 226 -12.39 12.94 10.86
N ARG A 227 -12.95 13.01 9.65
CA ARG A 227 -14.18 13.77 9.38
C ARG A 227 -15.41 13.18 10.09
N PHE A 228 -15.45 11.86 10.27
CA PHE A 228 -16.64 11.14 10.74
C PHE A 228 -16.42 10.36 12.06
N GLY A 229 -15.28 10.51 12.72
CA GLY A 229 -14.94 9.94 14.02
C GLY A 229 -14.21 8.59 14.00
N GLY A 230 -14.46 7.72 13.00
CA GLY A 230 -13.71 6.46 12.76
C GLY A 230 -13.90 5.32 13.78
N CYS A 231 -13.86 5.61 15.09
CA CYS A 231 -14.02 4.63 16.16
C CYS A 231 -15.47 4.19 16.35
N ALA A 232 -16.40 5.15 16.42
CA ALA A 232 -17.83 4.92 16.62
C ALA A 232 -18.58 5.28 15.34
N VAL A 233 -18.61 4.36 14.37
CA VAL A 233 -19.37 4.55 13.13
C VAL A 233 -20.58 3.61 13.12
N THR A 234 -21.75 4.25 13.18
CA THR A 234 -23.06 3.60 13.04
C THR A 234 -23.38 3.38 11.57
N PRO A 235 -24.43 2.60 11.23
CA PRO A 235 -24.89 2.47 9.85
C PRO A 235 -25.16 3.81 9.15
N ASP A 236 -25.79 4.77 9.82
CA ASP A 236 -26.07 6.09 9.25
C ASP A 236 -24.79 6.90 8.99
N VAL A 237 -23.81 6.82 9.89
CA VAL A 237 -22.50 7.44 9.70
C VAL A 237 -21.76 6.78 8.54
N PHE A 238 -21.83 5.45 8.43
CA PHE A 238 -21.22 4.71 7.34
C PHE A 238 -21.81 5.11 5.98
N GLU A 239 -23.14 5.19 5.88
CA GLU A 239 -23.80 5.67 4.66
C GLU A 239 -23.44 7.13 4.35
N SER A 240 -23.32 7.99 5.37
CA SER A 240 -22.85 9.37 5.20
C SER A 240 -21.41 9.45 4.67
N MET A 241 -20.53 8.54 5.11
CA MET A 241 -19.17 8.40 4.55
C MET A 241 -19.23 7.98 3.08
N VAL A 242 -20.08 7.01 2.73
CA VAL A 242 -20.27 6.54 1.35
C VAL A 242 -20.79 7.68 0.46
N ASP A 243 -21.79 8.42 0.90
CA ASP A 243 -22.38 9.55 0.16
C ASP A 243 -21.37 10.67 -0.06
N ALA A 244 -20.53 10.97 0.93
CA ALA A 244 -19.46 11.95 0.80
C ALA A 244 -18.45 11.56 -0.30
N VAL A 245 -18.11 10.28 -0.40
CA VAL A 245 -17.22 9.77 -1.46
C VAL A 245 -17.94 9.74 -2.81
N LEU A 246 -19.21 9.34 -2.86
CA LEU A 246 -20.03 9.37 -4.07
C LEU A 246 -20.15 10.79 -4.66
N ALA A 247 -20.26 11.82 -3.82
CA ALA A 247 -20.27 13.20 -4.28
C ALA A 247 -18.98 13.58 -5.04
N LEU A 248 -17.81 13.15 -4.53
CA LEU A 248 -16.52 13.35 -5.21
C LEU A 248 -16.45 12.58 -6.54
N LEU A 249 -16.95 11.34 -6.55
CA LEU A 249 -17.02 10.51 -7.75
C LEU A 249 -17.96 11.09 -8.82
N HIS A 250 -19.09 11.68 -8.40
CA HIS A 250 -20.03 12.36 -9.31
C HIS A 250 -19.40 13.59 -9.94
N ALA A 251 -18.68 14.41 -9.17
CA ALA A 251 -17.96 15.57 -9.69
C ALA A 251 -16.92 15.16 -10.75
N PHE A 252 -16.20 14.06 -10.53
CA PHE A 252 -15.26 13.51 -11.50
C PHE A 252 -15.96 12.99 -12.77
N GLU A 253 -17.03 12.20 -12.63
CA GLU A 253 -17.73 11.62 -13.79
C GLU A 253 -18.43 12.69 -14.64
N ALA A 254 -18.89 13.78 -14.04
CA ALA A 254 -19.45 14.92 -14.77
C ALA A 254 -18.44 15.56 -15.73
N GLN A 255 -17.15 15.57 -15.36
CA GLN A 255 -16.07 16.08 -16.21
C GLN A 255 -15.61 15.04 -17.24
N ARG A 256 -15.67 13.75 -16.89
CA ARG A 256 -15.20 12.64 -17.72
C ARG A 256 -16.12 11.42 -17.56
N PRO A 257 -17.18 11.28 -18.38
CA PRO A 257 -18.11 10.17 -18.27
C PRO A 257 -17.45 8.81 -18.53
N GLN A 258 -17.32 7.98 -17.48
CA GLN A 258 -16.71 6.63 -17.58
C GLN A 258 -17.75 5.50 -17.50
N ALA A 259 -18.84 5.67 -16.75
CA ALA A 259 -19.81 4.60 -16.48
C ALA A 259 -20.46 3.99 -17.76
N GLY A 260 -20.76 4.82 -18.76
CA GLY A 260 -21.31 4.36 -20.04
C GLY A 260 -20.37 3.39 -20.79
N ARG A 261 -19.07 3.44 -20.50
CA ARG A 261 -18.03 2.69 -21.20
C ARG A 261 -17.85 1.27 -20.69
N MET A 262 -18.33 0.97 -19.48
CA MET A 262 -18.29 -0.38 -18.93
C MET A 262 -19.30 -1.32 -19.63
N ARG A 263 -20.31 -0.76 -20.29
CA ARG A 263 -21.35 -1.53 -20.98
C ARG A 263 -20.75 -2.40 -22.09
N HIS A 264 -21.12 -3.68 -22.09
CA HIS A 264 -20.71 -4.67 -23.10
C HIS A 264 -19.20 -4.92 -23.22
N ARG A 265 -18.40 -4.48 -22.23
CA ARG A 265 -16.95 -4.75 -22.17
C ARG A 265 -16.65 -5.70 -21.02
N ARG A 266 -15.59 -6.50 -21.17
CA ARG A 266 -15.05 -7.26 -20.04
C ARG A 266 -14.31 -6.29 -19.13
N THR A 267 -14.90 -5.99 -17.98
CA THR A 267 -14.32 -5.09 -16.99
C THR A 267 -13.82 -5.87 -15.79
N HIS A 268 -12.80 -5.34 -15.13
CA HIS A 268 -12.57 -5.65 -13.73
C HIS A 268 -12.05 -4.45 -12.96
N MET A 269 -12.10 -4.56 -11.65
CA MET A 269 -11.42 -3.64 -10.73
C MET A 269 -10.16 -4.29 -10.18
N LEU A 270 -9.10 -3.51 -10.04
CA LEU A 270 -7.84 -3.91 -9.41
C LEU A 270 -7.54 -2.94 -8.28
N GLY A 271 -7.83 -3.35 -7.05
CA GLY A 271 -7.60 -2.53 -5.87
C GLY A 271 -6.25 -2.82 -5.23
N THR A 272 -5.56 -1.79 -4.77
CA THR A 272 -4.34 -1.91 -3.96
C THR A 272 -4.45 -1.21 -2.59
N SER A 273 -3.40 -1.32 -1.77
CA SER A 273 -3.24 -0.77 -0.42
C SER A 273 -3.97 -1.53 0.71
N GLY A 274 -3.91 -0.97 1.91
CA GLY A 274 -4.28 -1.63 3.17
C GLY A 274 -5.75 -2.01 3.25
N THR A 275 -6.65 -1.21 2.68
CA THR A 275 -8.10 -1.44 2.76
C THR A 275 -8.49 -2.76 2.10
N VAL A 276 -8.20 -2.91 0.81
CA VAL A 276 -8.58 -4.11 0.03
C VAL A 276 -7.87 -5.36 0.51
N THR A 277 -6.61 -5.24 0.93
CA THR A 277 -5.84 -6.37 1.47
C THR A 277 -6.37 -6.83 2.84
N THR A 278 -6.86 -5.89 3.66
CA THR A 278 -7.52 -6.21 4.94
C THR A 278 -8.87 -6.89 4.70
N VAL A 279 -9.71 -6.35 3.81
CA VAL A 279 -10.99 -6.97 3.43
C VAL A 279 -10.77 -8.38 2.89
N ALA A 280 -9.75 -8.59 2.05
CA ALA A 280 -9.39 -9.90 1.54
C ALA A 280 -8.95 -10.87 2.65
N GLY A 281 -8.12 -10.42 3.60
CA GLY A 281 -7.68 -11.24 4.72
C GLY A 281 -8.85 -11.74 5.58
N ILE A 282 -9.81 -10.87 5.86
CA ILE A 282 -11.02 -11.22 6.62
C ILE A 282 -11.91 -12.16 5.80
N HIS A 283 -12.12 -11.86 4.51
CA HIS A 283 -12.90 -12.73 3.62
C HIS A 283 -12.34 -14.16 3.56
N LEU A 284 -11.01 -14.30 3.58
CA LEU A 284 -10.30 -15.59 3.55
C LEU A 284 -10.22 -16.28 4.93
N GLY A 285 -10.77 -15.67 5.98
CA GLY A 285 -10.77 -16.20 7.35
C GLY A 285 -9.36 -16.34 7.92
N LEU A 286 -8.45 -15.41 7.61
CA LEU A 286 -7.06 -15.55 8.02
C LEU A 286 -6.87 -15.23 9.51
N LYS A 287 -6.29 -16.18 10.25
CA LYS A 287 -5.89 -15.97 11.67
C LYS A 287 -4.74 -14.98 11.86
N ARG A 288 -4.09 -14.58 10.76
CA ARG A 288 -3.05 -13.56 10.67
C ARG A 288 -2.88 -13.19 9.21
N TYR A 289 -2.52 -11.95 8.94
CA TYR A 289 -2.25 -11.51 7.57
C TYR A 289 -1.20 -12.41 6.88
N ASP A 290 -1.53 -12.96 5.70
CA ASP A 290 -0.61 -13.71 4.84
C ASP A 290 -0.71 -13.20 3.41
N ARG A 291 0.30 -12.40 3.02
CA ARG A 291 0.44 -11.84 1.67
C ARG A 291 0.30 -12.87 0.57
N ARG A 292 0.80 -14.09 0.75
CA ARG A 292 0.79 -15.14 -0.30
C ARG A 292 -0.62 -15.61 -0.63
N ARG A 293 -1.55 -15.45 0.31
CA ARG A 293 -2.97 -15.79 0.14
C ARG A 293 -3.79 -14.59 -0.35
N VAL A 294 -3.39 -13.38 0.02
CA VAL A 294 -4.10 -12.13 -0.29
C VAL A 294 -3.73 -11.58 -1.67
N ASP A 295 -2.44 -11.55 -2.01
CA ASP A 295 -1.97 -10.96 -3.27
C ASP A 295 -2.50 -11.72 -4.49
N GLY A 296 -3.19 -11.00 -5.37
CA GLY A 296 -3.76 -11.52 -6.60
C GLY A 296 -5.08 -12.28 -6.44
N CYS A 297 -5.64 -12.39 -5.23
CA CYS A 297 -6.91 -13.05 -5.00
C CYS A 297 -8.08 -12.27 -5.61
N TRP A 298 -9.19 -12.96 -5.85
CA TRP A 298 -10.42 -12.38 -6.37
C TRP A 298 -11.47 -12.26 -5.28
N LEU A 299 -12.19 -11.13 -5.28
CA LEU A 299 -13.34 -10.85 -4.45
C LEU A 299 -14.53 -10.50 -5.34
N SER A 300 -15.72 -10.95 -4.99
CA SER A 300 -16.96 -10.43 -5.56
C SER A 300 -17.42 -9.20 -4.78
N ALA A 301 -18.25 -8.35 -5.39
CA ALA A 301 -18.89 -7.24 -4.67
C ALA A 301 -19.69 -7.73 -3.44
N ALA A 302 -20.32 -8.90 -3.55
CA ALA A 302 -21.02 -9.53 -2.43
C ALA A 302 -20.08 -9.94 -1.29
N SER A 303 -18.88 -10.44 -1.59
CA SER A 303 -17.86 -10.75 -0.57
C SER A 303 -17.38 -9.49 0.15
N VAL A 304 -17.11 -8.41 -0.59
CA VAL A 304 -16.73 -7.11 -0.02
C VAL A 304 -17.83 -6.61 0.91
N ARG A 305 -19.08 -6.54 0.45
CA ARG A 305 -20.23 -6.07 1.25
C ARG A 305 -20.43 -6.90 2.51
N ARG A 306 -20.30 -8.23 2.42
CA ARG A 306 -20.39 -9.13 3.59
C ARG A 306 -19.36 -8.79 4.65
N VAL A 307 -18.11 -8.53 4.25
CA VAL A 307 -17.05 -8.12 5.18
C VAL A 307 -17.34 -6.73 5.75
N SER A 308 -17.74 -5.77 4.93
CA SER A 308 -18.11 -4.43 5.39
C SER A 308 -19.25 -4.47 6.41
N SER A 309 -20.33 -5.21 6.14
CA SER A 309 -21.46 -5.37 7.07
C SER A 309 -21.06 -6.09 8.35
N HIS A 310 -20.20 -7.10 8.27
CA HIS A 310 -19.65 -7.76 9.47
C HIS A 310 -18.90 -6.76 10.34
N LEU A 311 -17.97 -5.99 9.77
CA LEU A 311 -17.17 -5.01 10.50
C LEU A 311 -17.98 -3.85 11.08
N LEU A 312 -19.06 -3.47 10.40
CA LEU A 312 -20.00 -2.45 10.86
C LEU A 312 -20.83 -2.94 12.06
N GLY A 313 -21.06 -4.26 12.17
CA GLY A 313 -21.72 -4.87 13.32
C GLY A 313 -20.83 -5.07 14.54
N LEU A 314 -19.51 -4.89 14.40
CA LEU A 314 -18.56 -5.01 15.51
C LEU A 314 -18.40 -3.69 16.28
N SER A 315 -18.10 -3.79 17.58
CA SER A 315 -17.58 -2.66 18.36
C SER A 315 -16.17 -2.26 17.90
N TYR A 316 -15.69 -1.12 18.37
CA TYR A 316 -14.30 -0.71 18.12
C TYR A 316 -13.31 -1.73 18.71
N GLU A 317 -13.54 -2.18 19.94
CA GLU A 317 -12.72 -3.16 20.64
C GLU A 317 -12.70 -4.50 19.91
N GLU A 318 -13.85 -4.94 19.38
CA GLU A 318 -13.93 -6.15 18.56
C GLU A 318 -13.16 -6.00 17.24
N ARG A 319 -13.24 -4.83 16.58
CA ARG A 319 -12.41 -4.55 15.39
C ARG A 319 -10.91 -4.53 15.71
N VAL A 320 -10.51 -4.09 16.90
CA VAL A 320 -9.11 -4.16 17.36
C VAL A 320 -8.63 -5.60 17.47
N LEU A 321 -9.51 -6.52 17.88
CA LEU A 321 -9.21 -7.95 18.04
C LEU A 321 -9.24 -8.75 16.72
N GLU A 322 -9.84 -8.19 15.66
CA GLU A 322 -9.87 -8.84 14.35
C GLU A 322 -8.44 -9.07 13.81
N PRO A 323 -8.03 -10.34 13.55
CA PRO A 323 -6.64 -10.68 13.27
C PRO A 323 -5.96 -9.96 12.10
N CYS A 324 -6.74 -9.49 11.13
CA CYS A 324 -6.21 -8.78 9.95
C CYS A 324 -6.21 -7.25 10.09
N ILE A 325 -6.79 -6.70 11.16
CA ILE A 325 -6.93 -5.24 11.38
C ILE A 325 -5.91 -4.76 12.40
N GLY A 326 -6.07 -5.16 13.66
CA GLY A 326 -5.28 -4.70 14.80
C GLY A 326 -5.59 -3.26 15.24
N LYS A 327 -5.05 -2.86 16.40
CA LYS A 327 -5.31 -1.55 17.03
C LYS A 327 -5.07 -0.36 16.11
N ASP A 328 -3.95 -0.37 15.39
CA ASP A 328 -3.50 0.78 14.61
C ASP A 328 -4.34 1.06 13.33
N ARG A 329 -5.29 0.18 12.99
CA ARG A 329 -6.18 0.31 11.82
C ARG A 329 -7.67 0.21 12.14
N ALA A 330 -8.05 -0.12 13.38
CA ALA A 330 -9.44 -0.37 13.75
C ALA A 330 -10.36 0.85 13.61
N ASP A 331 -9.81 2.05 13.78
CA ASP A 331 -10.44 3.36 13.57
C ASP A 331 -10.54 3.77 12.10
N LEU A 332 -9.76 3.14 11.21
CA LEU A 332 -9.67 3.50 9.79
C LEU A 332 -10.41 2.53 8.86
N VAL A 333 -10.65 1.30 9.32
CA VAL A 333 -11.11 0.20 8.45
C VAL A 333 -12.49 0.47 7.85
N LEU A 334 -13.42 1.07 8.61
CA LEU A 334 -14.77 1.36 8.12
C LEU A 334 -14.78 2.52 7.13
N ALA A 335 -13.91 3.52 7.30
CA ALA A 335 -13.70 4.55 6.28
C ALA A 335 -13.19 3.94 4.96
N GLY A 336 -12.25 3.00 5.03
CA GLY A 336 -11.81 2.24 3.85
C GLY A 336 -12.94 1.44 3.20
N CYS A 337 -13.78 0.78 4.00
CA CYS A 337 -14.94 0.05 3.49
C CYS A 337 -15.96 0.99 2.82
N ALA A 338 -16.16 2.21 3.34
CA ALA A 338 -17.05 3.20 2.76
C ALA A 338 -16.53 3.71 1.41
N ILE A 339 -15.23 3.99 1.28
CA ILE A 339 -14.61 4.35 -0.01
C ILE A 339 -14.81 3.23 -1.03
N LEU A 340 -14.54 1.99 -0.63
CA LEU A 340 -14.69 0.83 -1.51
C LEU A 340 -16.15 0.60 -1.93
N GLU A 341 -17.10 0.76 -1.00
CA GLU A 341 -18.53 0.64 -1.30
C GLU A 341 -18.99 1.75 -2.27
N ALA A 342 -18.53 2.99 -2.10
CA ALA A 342 -18.81 4.08 -3.03
C ALA A 342 -18.31 3.77 -4.45
N LEU A 343 -17.10 3.21 -4.58
CA LEU A 343 -16.56 2.77 -5.88
C LEU A 343 -17.42 1.66 -6.51
N LEU A 344 -17.86 0.68 -5.71
CA LEU A 344 -18.69 -0.44 -6.18
C LEU A 344 -20.13 0.00 -6.54
N ARG A 345 -20.69 1.00 -5.85
CA ARG A 345 -21.97 1.62 -6.22
C ARG A 345 -21.85 2.41 -7.51
N LYS A 346 -20.76 3.16 -7.67
CA LYS A 346 -20.52 4.01 -8.85
C LYS A 346 -20.21 3.19 -10.10
N TRP A 347 -19.38 2.18 -9.97
CA TRP A 347 -18.93 1.32 -11.06
C TRP A 347 -19.11 -0.15 -10.68
N PRO A 348 -20.34 -0.69 -10.82
CA PRO A 348 -20.61 -2.09 -10.51
C PRO A 348 -19.69 -3.02 -11.29
N CYS A 349 -19.07 -3.95 -10.57
CA CYS A 349 -18.12 -4.89 -11.13
C CYS A 349 -18.28 -6.26 -10.49
N ASP A 350 -18.31 -7.32 -11.30
CA ASP A 350 -18.47 -8.69 -10.83
C ASP A 350 -17.23 -9.19 -10.08
N ARG A 351 -16.05 -8.71 -10.50
CA ARG A 351 -14.75 -9.18 -10.01
C ARG A 351 -13.85 -8.02 -9.62
N LEU A 352 -13.45 -8.01 -8.36
CA LEU A 352 -12.38 -7.18 -7.80
C LEU A 352 -11.16 -8.05 -7.58
N ARG A 353 -10.01 -7.68 -8.16
CA ARG A 353 -8.73 -8.32 -7.86
C ARG A 353 -7.98 -7.51 -6.82
N VAL A 354 -7.37 -8.19 -5.88
CA VAL A 354 -6.62 -7.58 -4.77
C VAL A 354 -5.14 -7.59 -5.13
N ALA A 355 -4.48 -6.44 -5.02
CA ALA A 355 -3.04 -6.32 -5.12
C ALA A 355 -2.47 -5.98 -3.74
N ASP A 356 -1.56 -6.80 -3.24
CA ASP A 356 -0.65 -6.38 -2.15
C ASP A 356 0.63 -5.77 -2.76
N ARG A 357 0.52 -5.21 -3.96
CA ARG A 357 1.60 -4.55 -4.69
C ARG A 357 1.13 -3.17 -5.07
N GLY A 358 2.03 -2.20 -5.15
CA GLY A 358 1.67 -0.83 -5.50
C GLY A 358 2.90 -0.01 -5.84
N LEU A 359 2.99 1.20 -5.28
CA LEU A 359 4.02 2.17 -5.60
C LEU A 359 5.44 1.60 -5.50
N ARG A 360 5.75 0.85 -4.43
CA ARG A 360 7.09 0.28 -4.21
C ARG A 360 7.47 -0.74 -5.28
N GLU A 361 6.57 -1.65 -5.62
CA GLU A 361 6.79 -2.60 -6.70
C GLU A 361 6.91 -1.91 -8.06
N GLY A 362 6.14 -0.83 -8.28
CA GLY A 362 6.28 0.03 -9.46
C GLY A 362 7.67 0.68 -9.54
N ILE A 363 8.14 1.26 -8.44
CA ILE A 363 9.48 1.87 -8.34
C ILE A 363 10.57 0.84 -8.66
N LEU A 364 10.53 -0.33 -8.01
CA LEU A 364 11.52 -1.38 -8.25
C LEU A 364 11.50 -1.84 -9.71
N ALA A 365 10.30 -2.02 -10.29
CA ALA A 365 10.15 -2.40 -11.68
C ALA A 365 10.73 -1.36 -12.64
N THR A 366 10.52 -0.07 -12.37
CA THR A 366 11.07 1.02 -13.17
C THR A 366 12.59 1.09 -13.07
N LEU A 367 13.15 1.11 -11.85
CA LEU A 367 14.61 1.18 -11.63
C LEU A 367 15.35 0.03 -12.31
N MET A 368 14.89 -1.21 -12.09
CA MET A 368 15.51 -2.40 -12.67
C MET A 368 15.34 -2.48 -14.19
N ALA A 369 14.30 -1.88 -14.75
CA ALA A 369 14.10 -1.84 -16.20
C ALA A 369 14.92 -0.74 -16.88
N GLU A 370 15.20 0.37 -16.20
CA GLU A 370 16.14 1.40 -16.65
C GLU A 370 17.56 0.86 -16.72
N ASP A 371 17.95 0.02 -15.76
CA ASP A 371 19.27 -0.64 -15.74
C ASP A 371 19.34 -1.89 -16.64
N GLY A 372 18.23 -2.25 -17.31
CA GLY A 372 18.17 -3.39 -18.22
C GLY A 372 18.29 -4.77 -17.56
N VAL A 373 18.15 -4.86 -16.23
CA VAL A 373 18.30 -6.10 -15.46
C VAL A 373 16.98 -6.87 -15.29
N LEU A 374 15.84 -6.20 -15.50
CA LEU A 374 14.57 -6.90 -15.71
C LEU A 374 14.48 -7.38 -17.15
N GLY A 375 14.43 -8.70 -17.31
CA GLY A 375 14.21 -9.32 -18.61
C GLY A 375 12.94 -8.75 -19.26
N ASP A 376 13.13 -8.12 -20.41
CA ASP A 376 12.05 -7.53 -21.19
C ASP A 376 11.02 -8.63 -21.47
N GLN A 377 9.86 -8.55 -20.81
CA GLN A 377 8.75 -9.48 -21.11
C GLN A 377 8.28 -9.33 -22.56
N ASP A 378 8.73 -8.28 -23.27
CA ASP A 378 8.55 -8.02 -24.69
C ASP A 378 9.41 -8.90 -25.62
N ARG A 379 10.47 -9.59 -25.14
CA ARG A 379 11.27 -10.50 -25.98
C ARG A 379 10.69 -11.92 -26.04
N GLY A 380 9.40 -12.02 -26.36
CA GLY A 380 8.78 -13.25 -26.83
C GLY A 380 8.81 -13.34 -28.36
N SER A 381 9.59 -14.28 -28.90
CA SER A 381 9.46 -14.82 -30.28
C SER A 381 10.05 -14.01 -31.47
N SER A 382 11.37 -13.76 -31.50
CA SER A 382 12.05 -13.51 -32.80
C SER A 382 13.46 -14.06 -32.98
N ARG A 383 13.97 -14.90 -32.06
CA ARG A 383 15.21 -15.66 -32.29
C ARG A 383 14.91 -17.12 -32.57
N GLY A 384 14.55 -17.39 -33.83
CA GLY A 384 14.25 -18.72 -34.32
C GLY A 384 14.17 -18.80 -35.83
N ARG A 385 15.19 -18.30 -36.55
CA ARG A 385 15.57 -18.77 -37.90
C ARG A 385 16.94 -18.20 -38.28
N TRP A 386 17.98 -18.87 -37.80
CA TRP A 386 19.29 -18.83 -38.42
C TRP A 386 19.73 -20.28 -38.63
N ASN A 387 19.31 -20.84 -39.76
CA ASN A 387 19.98 -21.92 -40.48
C ASN A 387 20.06 -21.36 -41.91
N GLY A 388 21.21 -20.95 -42.43
CA GLY A 388 22.42 -21.77 -42.54
C GLY A 388 22.33 -22.60 -43.82
N ALA A 389 22.28 -21.94 -44.98
CA ALA A 389 22.37 -22.59 -46.29
C ALA A 389 23.39 -21.85 -47.16
N ARG A 390 24.66 -22.21 -46.95
CA ARG A 390 25.78 -22.22 -47.92
C ARG A 390 26.48 -23.55 -47.63
N GLY A 391 26.73 -24.51 -48.50
CA GLY A 391 26.59 -24.70 -49.94
C GLY A 391 27.49 -25.90 -50.33
N ARG A 392 27.30 -26.45 -51.53
CA ARG A 392 28.12 -27.48 -52.24
C ARG A 392 27.88 -28.92 -51.74
N ARG A 393 27.63 -29.92 -52.58
CA ARG A 393 27.92 -30.15 -54.01
C ARG A 393 26.69 -30.64 -54.77
#